data_AF-A0A497LAA0-F1
#
_entry.id   AF-A0A497LAA0-F1
#
_cell.length_a   1.000
_cell.length_b   1.000
_cell.length_c   1.000
_cell.angle_alpha   90.00
_cell.angle_beta   90.00
_cell.angle_gamma   90.00
#
_symmetry.space_group_name_H-M   'P 1'
#
loop_
_entity.id
_entity.type
_entity.pdbx_description
1 polymer ?
#
loop_
_entity_poly.entity_id
_entity_poly.type
_entity_poly.pdbx_seq_one_letter_code
_entity_poly.pdbx_strand_id
1 'polypeptide(L)'
;MSAGRRWCSVRGLHLWPRQAAAGTIAGCERDFSAGLQGEIEKEVLEEEGIRPEDFRVRSMPELASPGQLRPASVGLKLLSGPVLREDGLNPGCSALEMSFRLPRGSYATVFLRELMKPSDLLASGF
;
A
#
# COMPACT_ATOMS: atom_id res chain seq x y z
N MET A 1 -29.31 14.04 26.80
CA MET A 1 -28.42 15.20 26.61
C MET A 1 -27.35 14.82 25.60
N SER A 2 -27.39 15.51 24.47
CA SER A 2 -26.77 15.21 23.19
C SER A 2 -25.34 15.74 23.12
N ALA A 3 -24.35 14.86 22.96
CA ALA A 3 -23.01 15.25 22.54
C ALA A 3 -22.88 15.04 21.02
N GLY A 4 -23.41 16.00 20.26
CA GLY A 4 -23.24 16.05 18.81
C GLY A 4 -21.78 16.32 18.45
N ARG A 5 -21.03 15.25 18.15
CA ARG A 5 -19.77 15.37 17.42
C ARG A 5 -20.11 15.62 15.95
N ARG A 6 -20.03 16.89 15.54
CA ARG A 6 -20.05 17.33 14.15
C ARG A 6 -18.86 16.71 13.42
N TRP A 7 -19.08 15.60 12.75
CA TRP A 7 -18.18 15.15 11.68
C TRP A 7 -18.39 16.11 10.51
N CYS A 8 -17.40 16.99 10.32
CA CYS A 8 -17.33 17.91 9.20
C CYS A 8 -17.53 17.10 7.90
N SER A 9 -18.41 17.56 7.01
CA SER A 9 -18.78 16.80 5.81
C SER A 9 -17.54 16.50 4.98
N VAL A 10 -17.15 15.23 4.94
CA VAL A 10 -16.04 14.71 4.13
C VAL A 10 -16.52 14.63 2.67
N ARG A 11 -16.85 15.78 2.07
CA ARG A 11 -17.05 15.90 0.62
C ARG A 11 -15.84 16.64 0.06
N GLY A 12 -14.99 15.92 -0.68
CA GLY A 12 -13.88 16.54 -1.42
C GLY A 12 -12.51 16.52 -0.74
N LEU A 13 -12.25 15.65 0.24
CA LEU A 13 -10.89 15.44 0.74
C LEU A 13 -10.04 14.73 -0.33
N HIS A 14 -9.22 15.52 -1.04
CA HIS A 14 -8.08 15.02 -1.82
C HIS A 14 -6.96 14.66 -0.86
N LEU A 15 -6.93 13.40 -0.43
CA LEU A 15 -5.80 12.82 0.31
C LEU A 15 -4.69 12.50 -0.71
N TRP A 16 -3.92 13.51 -1.11
CA TRP A 16 -2.97 13.40 -2.24
C TRP A 16 -1.56 13.89 -1.87
N PRO A 17 -0.53 13.05 -1.97
CA PRO A 17 0.83 13.53 -2.20
C PRO A 17 1.01 13.86 -3.70
N ARG A 18 1.38 15.11 -4.03
CA ARG A 18 1.55 15.58 -5.43
C ARG A 18 2.54 14.74 -6.25
N GLN A 19 3.48 14.11 -5.55
CA GLN A 19 4.49 13.19 -6.05
C GLN A 19 4.61 12.08 -5.02
N ALA A 20 4.70 10.83 -5.47
CA ALA A 20 4.98 9.68 -4.62
C ALA A 20 6.46 9.29 -4.79
N ALA A 21 7.13 8.97 -3.68
CA ALA A 21 8.42 8.29 -3.77
C ALA A 21 8.24 6.97 -4.54
N ALA A 22 9.23 6.61 -5.35
CA ALA A 22 9.23 5.36 -6.07
C ALA A 22 10.09 4.35 -5.31
N GLY A 23 9.48 3.25 -4.88
CA GLY A 23 10.21 2.09 -4.40
C GLY A 23 10.79 1.29 -5.56
N THR A 24 11.89 0.58 -5.29
CA THR A 24 12.58 -0.26 -6.26
C THR A 24 12.14 -1.70 -6.11
N ILE A 25 11.76 -2.32 -7.23
CA ILE A 25 11.68 -3.76 -7.40
C ILE A 25 13.02 -4.18 -7.97
N ALA A 26 13.79 -4.94 -7.20
CA ALA A 26 15.14 -5.36 -7.56
C ALA A 26 15.17 -6.22 -8.83
N GLY A 27 16.26 -6.11 -9.58
CA GLY A 27 16.48 -6.83 -10.83
C GLY A 27 17.88 -6.63 -11.38
N CYS A 28 18.19 -7.34 -12.46
CA CYS A 28 19.55 -7.50 -12.97
C CYS A 28 20.03 -6.43 -13.96
N GLU A 29 19.14 -5.55 -14.42
CA GLU A 29 19.46 -4.56 -15.46
C GLU A 29 19.40 -3.12 -14.94
N ARG A 30 19.09 -2.95 -13.65
CA ARG A 30 18.92 -1.63 -13.07
C ARG A 30 19.98 -1.32 -12.04
N ASP A 31 20.56 -0.14 -12.17
CA ASP A 31 21.42 0.44 -11.15
C ASP A 31 20.61 0.85 -9.92
N PHE A 32 21.31 0.91 -8.79
CA PHE A 32 20.79 1.47 -7.54
C PHE A 32 20.43 2.95 -7.70
N SER A 33 19.43 3.38 -6.95
CA SER A 33 19.04 4.79 -6.85
C SER A 33 20.20 5.66 -6.33
N ALA A 34 20.13 6.96 -6.59
CA ALA A 34 21.11 7.89 -6.04
C ALA A 34 20.79 8.26 -4.57
N GLY A 35 21.83 8.59 -3.80
CA GLY A 35 21.73 9.04 -2.41
C GLY A 35 21.23 7.96 -1.46
N LEU A 36 20.57 8.39 -0.37
CA LEU A 36 20.13 7.52 0.73
C LEU A 36 19.27 6.34 0.27
N GLN A 37 18.43 6.53 -0.75
CA GLN A 37 17.61 5.43 -1.27
C GLN A 37 18.47 4.29 -1.81
N GLY A 38 19.54 4.60 -2.56
CA GLY A 38 20.45 3.58 -3.07
C GLY A 38 21.28 2.90 -2.00
N GLU A 39 21.62 3.64 -0.93
CA GLU A 39 22.30 3.06 0.25
C GLU A 39 21.39 2.01 0.91
N ILE A 40 20.12 2.33 1.13
CA ILE A 40 19.12 1.40 1.69
C ILE A 40 18.89 0.20 0.74
N GLU A 41 18.79 0.44 -0.57
CA GLU A 41 18.62 -0.64 -1.55
C GLU A 41 19.78 -1.65 -1.52
N LYS A 42 21.02 -1.17 -1.34
CA LYS A 42 22.21 -2.03 -1.21
C LYS A 42 22.21 -2.79 0.11
N GLU A 43 21.96 -2.10 1.21
CA GLU A 43 21.92 -2.68 2.57
C GLU A 43 20.92 -3.84 2.62
N VAL A 44 19.69 -3.65 2.12
CA VAL A 44 18.67 -4.70 2.09
C VAL A 44 19.09 -5.91 1.24
N LEU A 45 19.71 -5.70 0.07
CA LEU A 45 20.18 -6.81 -0.76
C LEU A 45 21.35 -7.56 -0.10
N GLU A 46 22.26 -6.85 0.55
CA GLU A 46 23.38 -7.44 1.29
C GLU A 46 22.90 -8.25 2.50
N GLU A 47 21.92 -7.74 3.25
CA GLU A 47 21.27 -8.45 4.37
C GLU A 47 20.60 -9.76 3.92
N GLU A 48 19.92 -9.74 2.77
CA GLU A 48 19.28 -10.92 2.18
C GLU A 48 20.28 -11.84 1.46
N GLY A 49 21.55 -11.43 1.30
CA GLY A 49 22.58 -12.19 0.59
C GLY A 49 22.33 -12.33 -0.91
N ILE A 50 21.61 -11.39 -1.51
CA ILE A 50 21.19 -11.39 -2.92
C ILE A 50 22.01 -10.40 -3.71
N ARG A 51 22.49 -10.78 -4.89
CA ARG A 51 23.15 -9.87 -5.83
C ARG A 51 22.26 -9.58 -7.04
N PRO A 52 22.44 -8.44 -7.72
CA PRO A 52 21.71 -8.14 -8.96
C PRO A 52 21.79 -9.25 -10.02
N GLU A 53 22.91 -9.97 -10.11
CA GLU A 53 23.09 -11.07 -11.06
C GLU A 53 22.21 -12.29 -10.77
N ASP A 54 21.78 -12.47 -9.51
CA ASP A 54 20.96 -13.61 -9.11
C ASP A 54 19.52 -13.48 -9.67
N PHE A 55 19.12 -12.30 -10.14
CA PHE A 55 17.89 -12.08 -10.91
C PHE A 55 18.01 -12.54 -12.38
N ARG A 56 19.17 -13.07 -12.83
CA ARG A 56 19.34 -13.72 -14.15
C ARG A 56 19.33 -15.23 -14.01
N VAL A 57 18.30 -15.86 -14.57
CA VAL A 57 18.20 -17.32 -14.61
C VAL A 57 18.88 -17.85 -15.89
N ARG A 58 20.14 -18.27 -15.79
CA ARG A 58 20.94 -18.72 -16.95
C ARG A 58 20.30 -19.86 -17.75
N SER A 59 19.63 -20.78 -17.06
CA SER A 59 18.96 -21.92 -17.67
C SER A 59 17.64 -21.56 -18.36
N MET A 60 17.06 -20.39 -18.04
CA MET A 60 15.76 -19.94 -18.55
C MET A 60 15.73 -18.40 -18.62
N PRO A 61 16.41 -17.79 -19.62
CA PRO A 61 16.61 -16.34 -19.69
C PRO A 61 15.31 -15.52 -19.69
N GLU A 62 14.20 -16.08 -20.14
CA GLU A 62 12.87 -15.45 -20.14
C GLU A 62 12.30 -15.20 -18.72
N LEU A 63 12.88 -15.82 -17.69
CA LEU A 63 12.54 -15.55 -16.29
C LEU A 63 13.41 -14.46 -15.66
N ALA A 64 14.36 -13.89 -16.40
CA ALA A 64 15.18 -12.80 -15.87
C ALA A 64 14.30 -11.61 -15.46
N SER A 65 14.52 -11.09 -14.26
CA SER A 65 13.84 -9.88 -13.78
C SER A 65 14.74 -8.67 -14.05
N PRO A 66 14.37 -7.74 -14.95
CA PRO A 66 15.17 -6.54 -15.21
C PRO A 66 15.08 -5.52 -14.07
N GLY A 67 14.06 -5.61 -13.22
CA GLY A 67 13.79 -4.65 -12.14
C GLY A 67 12.85 -3.51 -12.59
N GLN A 68 12.08 -2.95 -11.65
CA GLN A 68 11.02 -1.96 -11.95
C GLN A 68 10.86 -0.93 -10.83
N LEU A 69 10.37 0.27 -11.16
CA LEU A 69 10.10 1.32 -10.17
C LEU A 69 8.61 1.29 -9.93
N ARG A 70 8.21 1.30 -8.67
CA ARG A 70 6.80 1.27 -8.29
C ARG A 70 6.52 2.42 -7.33
N PRO A 71 5.47 3.24 -7.56
CA PRO A 71 5.06 4.23 -6.58
C PRO A 71 4.84 3.56 -5.22
N ALA A 72 5.48 4.08 -4.18
CA ALA A 72 5.38 3.56 -2.83
C ALA A 72 4.04 3.94 -2.16
N SER A 73 3.36 4.95 -2.68
CA SER A 73 2.03 5.37 -2.25
C SER A 73 1.05 5.46 -3.42
N VAL A 74 -0.20 5.13 -3.14
CA VAL A 74 -1.31 5.15 -4.10
C VAL A 74 -2.38 6.10 -3.61
N GLY A 75 -2.78 7.05 -4.45
CA GLY A 75 -3.92 7.92 -4.18
C GLY A 75 -5.24 7.18 -4.38
N LEU A 76 -6.14 7.26 -3.40
CA LEU A 76 -7.51 6.78 -3.50
C LEU A 76 -8.50 7.94 -3.59
N LYS A 77 -9.63 7.71 -4.26
CA LYS A 77 -10.70 8.70 -4.37
C LYS A 77 -11.92 8.23 -3.58
N LEU A 78 -12.21 8.87 -2.45
CA LEU A 78 -13.47 8.66 -1.73
C LEU A 78 -14.65 9.12 -2.60
N LEU A 79 -15.63 8.24 -2.77
CA LEU A 79 -16.90 8.51 -3.43
C LEU A 79 -17.96 8.93 -2.40
N SER A 80 -17.94 8.31 -1.22
CA SER A 80 -18.70 8.70 -0.04
C SER A 80 -17.78 8.72 1.19
N GLY A 81 -18.10 9.60 2.14
CA GLY A 81 -17.41 9.62 3.43
C GLY A 81 -17.75 8.40 4.27
N PRO A 82 -16.92 8.09 5.28
CA PRO A 82 -17.19 7.02 6.24
C PRO A 82 -18.50 7.26 7.00
N VAL A 83 -19.33 6.21 7.12
CA VAL A 83 -20.56 6.21 7.92
C VAL A 83 -20.51 5.04 8.89
N LEU A 84 -20.73 5.31 10.17
CA LEU A 84 -20.88 4.26 11.17
C LEU A 84 -22.31 3.74 11.17
N ARG A 85 -22.46 2.41 11.21
CA ARG A 85 -23.72 1.68 11.30
C ARG A 85 -23.64 0.72 12.48
N GLU A 86 -24.78 0.27 12.98
CA GLU A 86 -24.81 -0.89 13.87
C GLU A 86 -24.39 -2.14 13.08
N ASP A 87 -23.53 -2.95 13.68
CA ASP A 87 -23.09 -4.19 13.05
C ASP A 87 -24.11 -5.31 13.30
N GLY A 88 -24.85 -5.68 12.25
CA GLY A 88 -25.85 -6.75 12.31
C GLY A 88 -25.26 -8.15 12.46
N LEU A 89 -23.97 -8.34 12.17
CA LEU A 89 -23.27 -9.61 12.36
C LEU A 89 -22.62 -9.70 13.74
N ASN A 90 -22.28 -8.55 14.34
CA ASN A 90 -21.65 -8.45 15.65
C ASN A 90 -22.46 -7.48 16.55
N PRO A 91 -23.53 -7.96 17.22
CA PRO A 91 -24.38 -7.12 18.07
C PRO A 91 -23.59 -6.37 19.14
N GLY A 92 -23.85 -5.06 19.27
CA GLY A 92 -23.11 -4.18 20.18
C GLY A 92 -21.82 -3.58 19.58
N CYS A 93 -21.44 -3.99 18.37
CA CYS A 93 -20.35 -3.38 17.62
C CYS A 93 -20.87 -2.40 16.55
N SER A 94 -19.97 -1.58 16.00
CA SER A 94 -20.26 -0.69 14.88
C SER A 94 -19.53 -1.15 13.62
N ALA A 95 -20.23 -1.11 12.49
CA ALA A 95 -19.66 -1.32 11.17
C ALA A 95 -19.33 0.04 10.50
N LEU A 96 -18.24 0.10 9.74
CA LEU A 96 -17.84 1.27 8.97
C LEU A 96 -18.16 1.07 7.49
N GLU A 97 -19.07 1.87 6.96
CA GLU A 97 -19.45 1.85 5.55
C GLU A 97 -18.79 3.02 4.80
N MET A 98 -18.15 2.74 3.66
CA MET A 98 -17.58 3.75 2.78
C MET A 98 -17.47 3.26 1.33
N SER A 99 -17.39 4.20 0.39
CA SER A 99 -17.18 3.90 -1.03
C SER A 99 -15.99 4.69 -1.56
N PHE A 100 -15.11 4.04 -2.30
CA PHE A 100 -13.90 4.64 -2.87
C PHE A 100 -13.52 4.00 -4.21
N ARG A 101 -12.66 4.69 -4.97
CA ARG A 101 -12.02 4.19 -6.18
C ARG A 101 -10.51 4.13 -6.00
N LEU A 102 -9.92 3.10 -6.58
CA LEU A 102 -8.48 2.90 -6.64
C LEU A 102 -8.00 2.91 -8.10
N PRO A 103 -6.74 3.30 -8.35
CA PRO A 103 -6.09 3.10 -9.64
C PRO A 103 -6.02 1.61 -10.00
N ARG A 104 -5.87 1.32 -11.30
CA ARG A 104 -5.65 -0.06 -11.77
C ARG A 104 -4.38 -0.64 -11.13
N GLY A 105 -4.41 -1.92 -10.77
CA GLY A 105 -3.28 -2.61 -10.13
C GLY A 105 -3.12 -2.31 -8.63
N SER A 106 -4.08 -1.62 -8.01
CA SER A 106 -4.15 -1.38 -6.57
C SER A 106 -5.24 -2.24 -5.93
N TYR A 107 -5.02 -2.66 -4.68
CA TYR A 107 -5.92 -3.58 -3.96
C TYR A 107 -6.64 -2.87 -2.81
N ALA A 108 -7.94 -3.11 -2.68
CA ALA A 108 -8.76 -2.56 -1.59
C ALA A 108 -8.25 -3.03 -0.22
N THR A 109 -7.77 -4.26 -0.12
CA THR A 109 -7.22 -4.85 1.11
C THR A 109 -6.01 -4.09 1.64
N VAL A 110 -5.13 -3.57 0.77
CA VAL A 110 -3.98 -2.74 1.19
C VAL A 110 -4.46 -1.45 1.88
N PHE A 111 -5.50 -0.82 1.34
CA PHE A 111 -6.11 0.34 1.97
C PHE A 111 -6.81 -0.02 3.29
N LEU A 112 -7.56 -1.13 3.33
CA LEU A 112 -8.24 -1.58 4.55
C LEU A 112 -7.23 -1.92 5.66
N ARG A 113 -6.10 -2.55 5.33
CA ARG A 113 -5.01 -2.80 6.29
C ARG A 113 -4.46 -1.50 6.87
N GLU A 114 -4.30 -0.47 6.04
CA GLU A 114 -3.85 0.85 6.48
C GLU A 114 -4.90 1.55 7.35
N LEU A 115 -6.18 1.39 7.05
CA LEU A 115 -7.29 1.95 7.81
C LEU A 115 -7.49 1.26 9.17
N MET A 116 -7.43 -0.07 9.20
CA MET A 116 -7.73 -0.90 10.37
C MET A 116 -6.53 -1.10 11.29
N LYS A 117 -5.30 -1.01 10.75
CA LYS A 117 -4.04 -1.24 11.48
C LYS A 117 -4.07 -2.51 12.37
N PRO A 118 -4.49 -3.68 11.83
CA PRO A 118 -4.60 -4.89 12.62
C PRO A 118 -3.22 -5.34 13.12
N SER A 119 -3.18 -5.90 14.33
CA SER A 119 -1.95 -6.49 14.90
C SER A 119 -1.58 -7.83 14.25
N ASP A 120 -2.58 -8.59 13.81
CA ASP A 120 -2.42 -9.87 13.11
C ASP A 120 -3.13 -9.79 11.75
N LEU A 121 -2.34 -9.94 10.67
CA LEU A 121 -2.84 -9.84 9.30
C LEU A 121 -3.71 -11.04 8.91
N LEU A 122 -3.23 -12.25 9.21
CA LEU A 122 -3.88 -13.49 8.79
C LEU A 122 -5.19 -13.70 9.57
N ALA A 123 -5.17 -13.45 10.88
CA ALA A 123 -6.38 -13.55 11.70
C ALA A 123 -7.45 -12.50 11.30
N SER A 124 -7.03 -11.38 10.71
CA SER A 124 -7.92 -10.31 10.24
C SER A 124 -8.39 -10.49 8.80
N GLY A 125 -8.03 -11.60 8.13
CA GLY A 125 -8.49 -11.93 6.78
C GLY A 125 -7.77 -11.19 5.66
N PHE A 126 -6.51 -10.79 5.88
CA PHE A 126 -5.63 -10.21 4.85
C PHE A 126 -4.66 -11.23 4.25
#